data_AF-A0A0M1VW42-F1
#
_entry.id   AF-A0A0M1VW42-F1
#
_cell.length_a   1.000
_cell.length_b   1.000
_cell.length_c   1.000
_cell.angle_alpha   90.00
_cell.angle_beta   90.00
_cell.angle_gamma   90.00
#
_symmetry.space_group_name_H-M   'P 1'
#
loop_
_entity.id
_entity.type
_entity.pdbx_description
1 polymer ?
#
loop_
_entity_poly.entity_id
_entity_poly.type
_entity_poly.pdbx_seq_one_letter_code
_entity_poly.pdbx_strand_id
1 'polypeptide(L)'
;MSIKALKLHCFGNQWSVFYDVMKKFNLDIFYVIRNNFMKLENKLNGYSVDYSDLKSVLIPPDGKKHFDFLFLYDYSKCDECFLGKLVFEKLFHILENENFKKTNTSIFSGDLLFDRVGYEEIIDYINKYSIQKIKPYKSNYFVVLMSHLTENQSKYINGLFKDDEYYICCVNITFKNDLVKVNLLLPSVGLKTKDKFIMPIPEEGGENLYSKFLPKKWKPVFVIDYLFDSFLKYNYQTNVYYGNEDFTNYILNPNRAENFKSYSLVVDKNKYNYLTSNKSHVSKILCDVQANDVDNFKNLVWTSLSNNIFNIILDIHGRKFNTLIDVNNHRLFFSFEYISEKKEIRLITAY
;
A
#
# COMPACT_ATOMS: atom_id res chain seq x y z
N MET A 1 9.57 -27.12 -17.94
CA MET A 1 10.34 -26.09 -17.21
C MET A 1 9.90 -26.12 -15.75
N SER A 2 10.81 -26.33 -14.79
CA SER A 2 10.42 -26.30 -13.37
C SER A 2 9.90 -24.91 -13.00
N ILE A 3 8.75 -24.87 -12.33
CA ILE A 3 8.16 -23.62 -11.86
C ILE A 3 9.02 -23.16 -10.68
N LYS A 4 9.92 -22.20 -10.92
CA LYS A 4 10.50 -21.39 -9.85
C LYS A 4 9.34 -20.67 -9.15
N ALA A 5 9.35 -20.67 -7.82
CA ALA A 5 8.37 -19.95 -7.01
C ALA A 5 8.27 -18.49 -7.47
N LEU A 6 7.05 -17.99 -7.70
CA LEU A 6 6.78 -16.59 -8.00
C LEU A 6 6.69 -15.83 -6.67
N LYS A 7 7.47 -14.75 -6.53
CA LYS A 7 7.51 -13.93 -5.31
C LYS A 7 7.08 -12.51 -5.65
N LEU A 8 5.97 -12.07 -5.07
CA LEU A 8 5.40 -10.73 -5.27
C LEU A 8 5.40 -9.99 -3.93
N HIS A 9 5.88 -8.75 -3.88
CA HIS A 9 5.84 -7.94 -2.66
C HIS A 9 4.47 -7.33 -2.44
N CYS A 10 3.83 -6.84 -3.50
CA CYS A 10 2.42 -6.52 -3.51
C CYS A 10 1.77 -7.06 -4.78
N PHE A 11 0.44 -7.10 -4.76
CA PHE A 11 -0.34 -7.32 -5.96
C PHE A 11 -1.64 -6.49 -5.89
N GLY A 12 -1.94 -5.69 -6.91
CA GLY A 12 -2.98 -4.65 -6.89
C GLY A 12 -4.30 -5.00 -7.60
N ASN A 13 -5.40 -4.34 -7.18
CA ASN A 13 -6.80 -4.71 -7.45
C ASN A 13 -7.32 -4.48 -8.90
N GLN A 14 -6.56 -3.90 -9.82
CA GLN A 14 -7.02 -3.71 -11.21
C GLN A 14 -7.28 -5.05 -11.93
N TRP A 15 -6.81 -6.17 -11.39
CA TRP A 15 -7.07 -7.51 -11.91
C TRP A 15 -8.48 -8.02 -11.69
N SER A 16 -9.31 -7.45 -10.81
CA SER A 16 -10.70 -7.91 -10.66
C SER A 16 -11.46 -7.80 -11.99
N VAL A 17 -11.34 -6.65 -12.67
CA VAL A 17 -11.91 -6.40 -14.00
C VAL A 17 -11.21 -7.26 -15.07
N PHE A 18 -9.88 -7.38 -15.04
CA PHE A 18 -9.16 -8.23 -15.99
C PHE A 18 -9.49 -9.72 -15.81
N TYR A 19 -9.76 -10.20 -14.60
CA TYR A 19 -10.09 -11.60 -14.32
C TYR A 19 -11.39 -12.00 -14.99
N ASP A 20 -12.44 -11.19 -14.86
CA ASP A 20 -13.73 -11.46 -15.51
C ASP A 20 -13.60 -11.55 -17.03
N VAL A 21 -12.71 -10.73 -17.60
CA VAL A 21 -12.34 -10.81 -19.02
C VAL A 21 -11.57 -12.10 -19.29
N MET A 22 -10.53 -12.41 -18.52
CA MET A 22 -9.69 -13.60 -18.71
C MET A 22 -10.46 -14.91 -18.59
N LYS A 23 -11.43 -14.98 -17.67
CA LYS A 23 -12.32 -16.13 -17.49
C LYS A 23 -13.18 -16.37 -18.73
N LYS A 24 -13.70 -15.31 -19.36
CA LYS A 24 -14.42 -15.41 -20.65
C LYS A 24 -13.53 -15.98 -21.76
N PHE A 25 -12.22 -15.74 -21.68
CA PHE A 25 -11.23 -16.24 -22.64
C PHE A 25 -10.54 -17.55 -22.23
N ASN A 26 -10.93 -18.19 -21.12
CA ASN A 26 -10.33 -19.43 -20.60
C ASN A 26 -8.79 -19.35 -20.45
N LEU A 27 -8.26 -18.19 -20.06
CA LEU A 27 -6.82 -18.00 -19.90
C LEU A 27 -6.31 -18.56 -18.55
N ASP A 28 -5.12 -19.16 -18.56
CA ASP A 28 -4.41 -19.55 -17.33
C ASP A 28 -3.90 -18.30 -16.60
N ILE A 29 -4.57 -17.99 -15.51
CA ILE A 29 -4.40 -16.75 -14.75
C ILE A 29 -3.04 -16.70 -14.08
N PHE A 30 -2.57 -17.84 -13.57
CA PHE A 30 -1.23 -17.91 -13.00
C PHE A 30 -0.17 -17.63 -14.08
N TYR A 31 -0.36 -18.19 -15.27
CA TYR A 31 0.55 -17.95 -16.39
C TYR A 31 0.56 -16.48 -16.83
N VAL A 32 -0.59 -15.81 -16.91
CA VAL A 32 -0.66 -14.39 -17.26
C VAL A 32 -0.04 -13.50 -16.18
N ILE A 33 -0.32 -13.76 -14.89
CA ILE A 33 0.33 -13.03 -13.77
C ILE A 33 1.84 -13.19 -13.87
N ARG A 34 2.33 -14.42 -14.06
CA ARG A 34 3.76 -14.70 -14.20
C ARG A 34 4.39 -13.96 -15.37
N ASN A 35 3.78 -13.99 -16.55
CA ASN A 35 4.30 -13.32 -17.74
C ASN A 35 4.33 -11.80 -17.57
N ASN A 36 3.27 -11.21 -17.00
CA ASN A 36 3.22 -9.78 -16.72
C ASN A 36 4.27 -9.38 -15.68
N PHE A 37 4.48 -10.20 -14.65
CA PHE A 37 5.56 -9.97 -13.68
C PHE A 37 6.94 -10.06 -14.33
N MET A 38 7.19 -11.07 -15.18
CA MET A 38 8.45 -11.16 -15.94
C MET A 38 8.67 -9.96 -16.87
N LYS A 39 7.60 -9.45 -17.52
CA LYS A 39 7.65 -8.23 -18.34
C LYS A 39 8.07 -7.02 -17.49
N LEU A 40 7.50 -6.89 -16.28
CA LEU A 40 7.89 -5.85 -15.33
C LEU A 40 9.35 -6.01 -14.88
N GLU A 41 9.75 -7.19 -14.41
CA GLU A 41 11.12 -7.44 -13.93
C GLU A 41 12.15 -7.13 -15.02
N ASN A 42 11.90 -7.56 -16.25
CA ASN A 42 12.77 -7.24 -17.39
C ASN A 42 12.87 -5.72 -17.62
N LYS A 43 11.75 -5.00 -17.51
CA LYS A 43 11.74 -3.54 -17.62
C LYS A 43 12.57 -2.90 -16.50
N LEU A 44 12.34 -3.28 -15.24
CA LEU A 44 13.07 -2.75 -14.07
C LEU A 44 14.58 -3.05 -14.15
N ASN A 45 14.94 -4.29 -14.51
CA ASN A 45 16.33 -4.72 -14.69
C ASN A 45 17.05 -3.91 -15.78
N GLY A 46 16.34 -3.54 -16.86
CA GLY A 46 16.85 -2.64 -17.89
C GLY A 46 17.27 -1.26 -17.36
N TYR A 47 16.74 -0.83 -16.22
CA TYR A 47 17.14 0.40 -15.52
C TYR A 47 17.95 0.13 -14.24
N SER A 48 18.47 -1.09 -14.07
CA SER A 48 19.20 -1.52 -12.87
C SER A 48 18.39 -1.27 -11.59
N VAL A 49 17.11 -1.67 -11.61
CA VAL A 49 16.23 -1.71 -10.44
C VAL A 49 15.88 -3.18 -10.20
N ASP A 50 16.30 -3.72 -9.06
CA ASP A 50 15.87 -5.04 -8.62
C ASP A 50 14.51 -4.92 -7.93
N TYR A 51 13.54 -5.74 -8.31
CA TYR A 51 12.22 -5.76 -7.68
C TYR A 51 12.30 -6.04 -6.17
N SER A 52 13.25 -6.88 -5.74
CA SER A 52 13.43 -7.25 -4.35
C SER A 52 13.90 -6.08 -3.47
N ASP A 53 14.64 -5.12 -4.04
CA ASP A 53 15.04 -3.87 -3.38
C ASP A 53 13.82 -2.97 -3.08
N LEU A 54 12.69 -3.17 -3.77
CA LEU A 54 11.48 -2.36 -3.62
C LEU A 54 10.57 -2.85 -2.49
N LYS A 55 10.87 -4.00 -1.87
CA LYS A 55 10.02 -4.60 -0.83
C LYS A 55 9.52 -3.61 0.22
N SER A 56 10.39 -2.74 0.73
CA SER A 56 10.07 -1.85 1.84
C SER A 56 8.98 -0.83 1.51
N VAL A 57 8.87 -0.45 0.25
CA VAL A 57 7.95 0.59 -0.24
C VAL A 57 6.70 -0.03 -0.91
N LEU A 58 6.74 -1.33 -1.18
CA LEU A 58 5.64 -2.13 -1.71
C LEU A 58 4.82 -2.84 -0.62
N ILE A 59 5.12 -2.64 0.66
CA ILE A 59 4.34 -3.20 1.78
C ILE A 59 4.00 -2.09 2.77
N PRO A 60 2.91 -2.22 3.55
CA PRO A 60 2.58 -1.23 4.56
C PRO A 60 3.72 -1.08 5.58
N PRO A 61 4.01 0.15 6.04
CA PRO A 61 4.98 0.35 7.11
C PRO A 61 4.51 -0.25 8.43
N ASP A 62 5.48 -0.68 9.24
CA ASP A 62 5.26 -1.30 10.55
C ASP A 62 4.94 -0.30 11.67
N GLY A 63 5.14 1.00 11.40
CA GLY A 63 4.93 2.07 12.36
C GLY A 63 5.94 2.12 13.51
N LYS A 64 7.05 1.39 13.42
CA LYS A 64 8.15 1.50 14.40
C LYS A 64 9.16 2.55 13.96
N LYS A 65 9.55 2.50 12.69
CA LYS A 65 10.57 3.38 12.11
C LYS A 65 10.05 4.18 10.93
N HIS A 66 9.19 3.56 10.13
CA HIS A 66 8.61 4.16 8.94
C HIS A 66 7.10 4.25 9.10
N PHE A 67 6.53 5.23 8.42
CA PHE A 67 5.16 5.69 8.57
C PHE A 67 4.65 6.21 7.23
N ASP A 68 3.34 6.29 7.12
CA ASP A 68 2.63 6.93 6.02
C ASP A 68 2.19 8.33 6.47
N PHE A 69 2.44 9.35 5.65
CA PHE A 69 2.07 10.74 5.94
C PHE A 69 1.26 11.37 4.82
N LEU A 70 0.22 12.08 5.21
CA LEU A 70 -0.62 12.88 4.34
C LEU A 70 -0.24 14.35 4.50
N PHE A 71 0.08 15.01 3.38
CA PHE A 71 0.33 16.44 3.28
C PHE A 71 -0.86 17.10 2.58
N LEU A 72 -1.40 18.13 3.20
CA LEU A 72 -2.60 18.81 2.72
C LEU A 72 -2.29 20.24 2.29
N TYR A 73 -2.84 20.61 1.14
CA TYR A 73 -2.69 21.93 0.54
C TYR A 73 -4.05 22.52 0.18
N ASP A 74 -4.22 23.83 0.35
CA ASP A 74 -5.43 24.59 0.05
C ASP A 74 -5.40 25.11 -1.39
N TYR A 75 -6.26 24.58 -2.26
CA TYR A 75 -6.32 25.04 -3.65
C TYR A 75 -6.83 26.47 -3.76
N SER A 76 -7.69 26.93 -2.83
CA SER A 76 -8.26 28.29 -2.85
C SER A 76 -7.24 29.40 -2.60
N LYS A 77 -6.04 29.05 -2.12
CA LYS A 77 -4.95 29.98 -1.84
C LYS A 77 -3.85 29.96 -2.90
N CYS A 78 -4.09 29.28 -4.03
CA CYS A 78 -3.14 29.19 -5.11
C CYS A 78 -3.71 29.91 -6.33
N ASP A 79 -3.06 30.99 -6.74
CA ASP A 79 -3.40 31.73 -7.95
C ASP A 79 -2.94 31.02 -9.24
N GLU A 80 -2.11 29.97 -9.13
CA GLU A 80 -1.66 29.18 -10.27
C GLU A 80 -2.70 28.16 -10.72
N CYS A 81 -2.82 27.95 -12.04
CA CYS A 81 -3.72 26.96 -12.61
C CYS A 81 -3.36 25.51 -12.26
N PHE A 82 -2.14 25.25 -11.75
CA PHE A 82 -1.71 23.90 -11.38
C PHE A 82 -0.84 23.87 -10.11
N LEU A 83 -1.51 23.91 -8.95
CA LEU A 83 -0.87 23.76 -7.64
C LEU A 83 0.06 22.53 -7.55
N GLY A 84 -0.28 21.44 -8.23
CA GLY A 84 0.54 20.24 -8.28
C GLY A 84 1.97 20.49 -8.80
N LYS A 85 2.18 21.41 -9.75
CA LYS A 85 3.53 21.77 -10.22
C LYS A 85 4.36 22.35 -9.09
N LEU A 86 3.84 23.37 -8.40
CA LEU A 86 4.53 24.04 -7.29
C LEU A 86 4.92 23.04 -6.19
N VAL A 87 3.98 22.16 -5.84
CA VAL A 87 4.20 21.13 -4.83
C VAL A 87 5.26 20.13 -5.28
N PHE A 88 5.18 19.59 -6.50
CA PHE A 88 6.09 18.53 -6.93
C PHE A 88 7.49 19.00 -7.32
N GLU A 89 7.64 20.20 -7.91
CA GLU A 89 8.97 20.79 -8.14
C GLU A 89 9.71 20.95 -6.80
N LYS A 90 9.05 21.50 -5.78
CA LYS A 90 9.63 21.65 -4.45
C LYS A 90 9.86 20.28 -3.78
N LEU A 91 8.87 19.39 -3.82
CA LEU A 91 8.96 18.08 -3.18
C LEU A 91 10.08 17.22 -3.76
N PHE A 92 10.22 17.15 -5.09
CA PHE A 92 11.27 16.32 -5.67
C PHE A 92 12.67 16.87 -5.39
N HIS A 93 12.85 18.19 -5.32
CA HIS A 93 14.11 18.78 -4.82
C HIS A 93 14.40 18.44 -3.35
N ILE A 94 13.38 18.43 -2.49
CA ILE A 94 13.54 18.01 -1.09
C ILE A 94 14.07 16.57 -1.01
N LEU A 95 13.57 15.70 -1.88
CA LEU A 95 13.96 14.29 -1.90
C LEU A 95 15.38 14.04 -2.44
N GLU A 96 16.06 15.05 -3.01
CA GLU A 96 17.49 14.97 -3.34
C GLU A 96 18.39 15.03 -2.10
N ASN A 97 17.86 15.49 -0.97
CA ASN A 97 18.62 15.60 0.27
C ASN A 97 19.14 14.21 0.71
N GLU A 98 20.35 14.16 1.28
CA GLU A 98 20.99 12.91 1.74
C GLU A 98 20.11 12.13 2.73
N ASN A 99 19.24 12.81 3.49
CA ASN A 99 18.26 12.18 4.38
C ASN A 99 17.32 11.21 3.65
N PHE A 100 17.08 11.37 2.35
CA PHE A 100 16.16 10.54 1.55
C PHE A 100 16.87 9.55 0.62
N LYS A 101 18.20 9.63 0.50
CA LYS A 101 18.98 8.88 -0.50
C LYS A 101 18.79 7.36 -0.40
N LYS A 102 18.67 6.84 0.83
CA LYS A 102 18.47 5.42 1.12
C LYS A 102 17.00 5.04 1.34
N THR A 103 16.09 6.00 1.30
CA THR A 103 14.67 5.77 1.53
C THR A 103 13.97 5.58 0.20
N ASN A 104 13.31 4.44 0.08
CA ASN A 104 12.32 4.20 -0.97
C ASN A 104 10.98 4.74 -0.48
N THR A 105 10.27 5.51 -1.30
CA THR A 105 8.97 6.09 -0.92
C THR A 105 8.02 6.05 -2.11
N SER A 106 6.78 5.63 -1.86
CA SER A 106 5.68 5.71 -2.81
C SER A 106 5.00 7.06 -2.64
N ILE A 107 4.69 7.72 -3.73
CA ILE A 107 4.02 9.01 -3.73
C ILE A 107 2.70 8.87 -4.48
N PHE A 108 1.65 9.38 -3.86
CA PHE A 108 0.30 9.45 -4.41
C PHE A 108 -0.20 10.87 -4.28
N SER A 109 -1.07 11.28 -5.19
CA SER A 109 -1.71 12.57 -5.06
C SER A 109 -3.05 12.61 -5.75
N GLY A 110 -3.93 13.48 -5.25
CA GLY A 110 -5.23 13.71 -5.84
C GLY A 110 -5.94 14.83 -5.10
N ASP A 111 -7.12 15.16 -5.61
CA ASP A 111 -7.93 16.23 -5.08
C ASP A 111 -8.94 15.68 -4.07
N LEU A 112 -9.06 16.37 -2.94
CA LEU A 112 -10.13 16.25 -1.99
C LEU A 112 -11.14 17.36 -2.28
N LEU A 113 -12.14 17.01 -3.08
CA LEU A 113 -13.19 17.93 -3.50
C LEU A 113 -14.28 18.02 -2.44
N PHE A 114 -14.76 19.25 -2.17
CA PHE A 114 -15.74 19.51 -1.09
C PHE A 114 -17.09 18.82 -1.32
N ASP A 115 -17.41 18.46 -2.56
CA ASP A 115 -18.68 17.85 -2.96
C ASP A 115 -18.64 16.31 -2.97
N ARG A 116 -17.50 15.70 -2.61
CA ARG A 116 -17.37 14.23 -2.58
C ARG A 116 -17.84 13.63 -1.25
N VAL A 117 -18.50 12.48 -1.35
CA VAL A 117 -18.84 11.63 -0.20
C VAL A 117 -17.57 11.28 0.58
N GLY A 118 -17.60 11.40 1.91
CA GLY A 118 -16.45 11.13 2.78
C GLY A 118 -15.58 12.36 3.08
N TYR A 119 -15.86 13.50 2.45
CA TYR A 119 -15.05 14.70 2.59
C TYR A 119 -15.01 15.21 4.05
N GLU A 120 -16.16 15.33 4.72
CA GLU A 120 -16.22 15.83 6.10
C GLU A 120 -15.47 14.91 7.06
N GLU A 121 -15.61 13.61 6.87
CA GLU A 121 -14.92 12.59 7.66
C GLU A 121 -13.40 12.63 7.48
N ILE A 122 -12.91 12.93 6.26
CA ILE A 122 -11.48 13.17 6.02
C ILE A 122 -11.01 14.41 6.76
N ILE A 123 -11.76 15.51 6.64
CA ILE A 123 -11.41 16.76 7.31
C ILE A 123 -11.43 16.61 8.83
N ASP A 124 -12.43 15.93 9.39
CA ASP A 124 -12.51 15.64 10.82
C ASP A 124 -11.37 14.75 11.31
N TYR A 125 -11.02 13.74 10.52
CA TYR A 125 -9.85 12.90 10.79
C TYR A 125 -8.56 13.73 10.79
N ILE A 126 -8.34 14.55 9.76
CA ILE A 126 -7.17 15.43 9.68
C ILE A 126 -7.17 16.40 10.86
N ASN A 127 -8.30 17.00 11.18
CA ASN A 127 -8.48 17.90 12.30
C ASN A 127 -8.13 17.26 13.63
N LYS A 128 -8.44 15.98 13.85
CA LYS A 128 -8.08 15.28 15.09
C LYS A 128 -6.58 15.28 15.37
N TYR A 129 -5.76 15.27 14.32
CA TYR A 129 -4.31 15.11 14.41
C TYR A 129 -3.53 16.38 14.01
N SER A 130 -4.19 17.32 13.33
CA SER A 130 -3.62 18.60 12.94
C SER A 130 -3.72 19.62 14.08
N ILE A 131 -2.67 20.43 14.22
CA ILE A 131 -2.65 21.62 15.09
C ILE A 131 -3.59 22.69 14.52
N GLN A 132 -3.57 22.87 13.20
CA GLN A 132 -4.43 23.81 12.50
C GLN A 132 -5.73 23.14 12.11
N LYS A 133 -6.83 23.60 12.71
CA LYS A 133 -8.17 23.11 12.38
C LYS A 133 -8.62 23.69 11.04
N ILE A 134 -8.97 22.80 10.13
CA ILE A 134 -9.52 23.06 8.81
C ILE A 134 -11.05 23.16 8.96
N LYS A 135 -11.63 24.18 8.34
CA LYS A 135 -13.10 24.30 8.28
C LYS A 135 -13.60 23.50 7.07
N PRO A 136 -14.54 22.57 7.26
CA PRO A 136 -15.00 21.70 6.17
C PRO A 136 -15.65 22.47 4.99
N TYR A 137 -16.22 23.66 5.14
CA TYR A 137 -17.17 24.14 4.12
C TYR A 137 -16.69 25.16 3.09
N LYS A 138 -15.40 25.27 2.72
CA LYS A 138 -14.94 26.41 1.90
C LYS A 138 -13.83 26.19 0.85
N SER A 139 -13.32 24.98 0.62
CA SER A 139 -12.25 24.80 -0.36
C SER A 139 -12.13 23.38 -0.91
N ASN A 140 -11.55 23.28 -2.11
CA ASN A 140 -10.95 22.04 -2.60
C ASN A 140 -9.53 21.95 -2.06
N TYR A 141 -9.13 20.75 -1.60
CA TYR A 141 -7.76 20.53 -1.15
C TYR A 141 -7.00 19.65 -2.13
N PHE A 142 -5.71 19.92 -2.27
CA PHE A 142 -4.79 19.02 -2.93
C PHE A 142 -4.08 18.17 -1.87
N VAL A 143 -4.05 16.86 -2.09
CA VAL A 143 -3.50 15.89 -1.14
C VAL A 143 -2.28 15.23 -1.75
N VAL A 144 -1.19 15.17 -0.99
CA VAL A 144 -0.05 14.31 -1.30
C VAL A 144 0.12 13.29 -0.18
N LEU A 145 0.08 12.01 -0.53
CA LEU A 145 0.36 10.91 0.38
C LEU A 145 1.74 10.35 0.06
N MET A 146 2.58 10.25 1.08
CA MET A 146 3.89 9.63 0.98
C MET A 146 4.01 8.44 1.92
N SER A 147 4.43 7.31 1.35
CA SER A 147 4.66 6.08 2.11
C SER A 147 6.09 5.96 2.60
N HIS A 148 6.25 5.20 3.68
CA HIS A 148 7.54 4.69 4.13
C HIS A 148 8.56 5.78 4.50
N LEU A 149 8.08 6.87 5.09
CA LEU A 149 8.93 7.94 5.63
C LEU A 149 9.20 7.72 7.11
N THR A 150 10.38 8.15 7.57
CA THR A 150 10.63 8.33 9.01
C THR A 150 9.96 9.61 9.52
N GLU A 151 9.73 9.71 10.83
CA GLU A 151 9.20 10.96 11.43
C GLU A 151 10.11 12.17 11.17
N ASN A 152 11.42 11.98 11.15
CA ASN A 152 12.35 13.08 10.91
C ASN A 152 12.27 13.57 9.46
N GLN A 153 12.07 12.66 8.52
CA GLN A 153 11.85 13.02 7.11
C GLN A 153 10.55 13.77 6.91
N SER A 154 9.45 13.34 7.56
CA SER A 154 8.18 14.08 7.45
C SER A 154 8.24 15.44 8.13
N LYS A 155 8.90 15.55 9.31
CA LYS A 155 9.17 16.85 9.96
C LYS A 155 10.01 17.77 9.07
N TYR A 156 11.00 17.22 8.36
CA TYR A 156 11.82 17.99 7.42
C TYR A 156 11.00 18.53 6.24
N ILE A 157 10.18 17.67 5.60
CA ILE A 157 9.26 18.10 4.53
C ILE A 157 8.30 19.17 5.06
N ASN A 158 7.60 18.89 6.17
CA ASN A 158 6.68 19.81 6.81
C ASN A 158 7.34 21.16 7.13
N GLY A 159 8.57 21.15 7.64
CA GLY A 159 9.32 22.36 7.97
C GLY A 159 9.70 23.22 6.76
N LEU A 160 9.81 22.62 5.57
CA LEU A 160 10.09 23.33 4.32
C LEU A 160 8.83 23.88 3.64
N PHE A 161 7.67 23.24 3.85
CA PHE A 161 6.38 23.70 3.32
C PHE A 161 5.60 24.62 4.28
N LYS A 162 5.92 24.66 5.58
CA LYS A 162 5.13 25.35 6.61
C LYS A 162 4.82 26.83 6.34
N ASP A 163 5.70 27.52 5.60
CA ASP A 163 5.59 28.95 5.33
C ASP A 163 4.95 29.23 3.95
N ASP A 164 4.62 28.19 3.18
CA ASP A 164 3.92 28.34 1.91
C ASP A 164 2.43 28.61 2.18
N GLU A 165 1.87 29.62 1.52
CA GLU A 165 0.49 30.08 1.76
C GLU A 165 -0.57 28.98 1.53
N TYR A 166 -0.32 28.15 0.51
CA TYR A 166 -1.19 27.04 0.12
C TYR A 166 -0.96 25.78 0.96
N TYR A 167 0.02 25.71 1.85
CA TYR A 167 0.23 24.54 2.71
C TYR A 167 -0.62 24.63 3.98
N ILE A 168 -1.18 23.49 4.41
CA ILE A 168 -2.00 23.42 5.63
C ILE A 168 -1.29 22.60 6.70
N CYS A 169 -1.04 21.32 6.44
CA CYS A 169 -0.56 20.42 7.48
C CYS A 169 0.02 19.10 6.95
N CYS A 170 0.74 18.40 7.83
CA CYS A 170 1.18 17.03 7.68
C CYS A 170 0.56 16.16 8.78
N VAL A 171 -0.03 15.03 8.42
CA VAL A 171 -0.69 14.08 9.34
C VAL A 171 -0.10 12.69 9.17
N ASN A 172 0.25 12.04 10.29
CA ASN A 172 0.62 10.62 10.29
C ASN A 172 -0.64 9.76 10.24
N ILE A 173 -0.77 8.95 9.20
CA ILE A 173 -1.95 8.12 8.94
C ILE A 173 -1.70 6.62 9.11
N THR A 174 -0.51 6.24 9.59
CA THR A 174 -0.01 4.86 9.56
C THR A 174 -0.95 3.83 10.19
N PHE A 175 -1.48 4.13 11.38
CA PHE A 175 -2.16 3.15 12.22
C PHE A 175 -3.69 3.19 12.15
N LYS A 176 -4.26 4.04 11.28
CA LYS A 176 -5.71 4.22 11.20
C LYS A 176 -6.17 4.38 9.78
N ASN A 177 -6.95 3.41 9.36
CA ASN A 177 -7.51 3.32 8.04
C ASN A 177 -8.82 4.09 7.87
N ASP A 178 -8.99 5.21 8.57
CA ASP A 178 -10.21 6.02 8.41
C ASP A 178 -10.30 6.62 6.99
N LEU A 179 -9.18 6.74 6.28
CA LEU A 179 -9.12 7.11 4.85
C LEU A 179 -9.81 6.11 3.90
N VAL A 180 -10.10 4.90 4.38
CA VAL A 180 -10.79 3.87 3.59
C VAL A 180 -12.29 3.93 3.72
N LYS A 181 -12.76 4.58 4.79
CA LYS A 181 -14.19 4.83 4.98
C LYS A 181 -14.71 5.94 4.06
N VAL A 182 -13.81 6.64 3.34
CA VAL A 182 -14.07 7.95 2.75
C VAL A 182 -13.70 8.04 1.25
N ASN A 183 -13.43 6.92 0.60
CA ASN A 183 -13.25 6.82 -0.87
C ASN A 183 -12.26 7.84 -1.49
N LEU A 184 -11.22 8.25 -0.75
CA LEU A 184 -10.21 9.16 -1.29
C LEU A 184 -9.33 8.41 -2.30
N LEU A 185 -9.58 8.65 -3.59
CA LEU A 185 -8.83 8.05 -4.70
C LEU A 185 -7.55 8.86 -4.96
N LEU A 186 -6.43 8.39 -4.42
CA LEU A 186 -5.11 8.96 -4.70
C LEU A 186 -4.38 8.10 -5.74
N PRO A 187 -4.39 8.48 -7.05
CA PRO A 187 -3.57 7.80 -8.04
C PRO A 187 -2.08 7.89 -7.68
N SER A 188 -1.32 6.90 -8.15
CA SER A 188 0.12 6.91 -7.92
C SER A 188 0.80 7.93 -8.83
N VAL A 189 1.59 8.80 -8.22
CA VAL A 189 2.55 9.66 -8.91
C VAL A 189 3.75 8.82 -9.35
N GLY A 190 4.20 7.94 -8.45
CA GLY A 190 5.26 7.00 -8.70
C GLY A 190 6.00 6.61 -7.43
N LEU A 191 7.18 6.01 -7.63
CA LEU A 191 7.98 5.41 -6.59
C LEU A 191 9.43 5.89 -6.68
N LYS A 192 9.92 6.54 -5.64
CA LYS A 192 11.33 6.87 -5.52
C LYS A 192 12.11 5.64 -5.06
N THR A 193 13.21 5.35 -5.74
CA THR A 193 14.26 4.45 -5.24
C THR A 193 15.64 4.98 -5.63
N LYS A 194 16.52 5.22 -4.65
CA LYS A 194 17.85 5.79 -4.88
C LYS A 194 17.75 7.09 -5.72
N ASP A 195 18.39 7.12 -6.89
CA ASP A 195 18.42 8.18 -7.91
C ASP A 195 17.39 7.97 -9.04
N LYS A 196 16.40 7.10 -8.84
CA LYS A 196 15.39 6.74 -9.84
C LYS A 196 13.99 7.03 -9.33
N PHE A 197 13.11 7.33 -10.26
CA PHE A 197 11.69 7.49 -9.97
C PHE A 197 10.86 6.68 -10.97
N ILE A 198 10.21 5.63 -10.47
CA ILE A 198 9.42 4.70 -11.28
C ILE A 198 8.02 5.28 -11.41
N MET A 199 7.54 5.47 -12.63
CA MET A 199 6.28 6.17 -12.92
C MET A 199 5.37 5.34 -13.82
N PRO A 200 4.05 5.32 -13.58
CA PRO A 200 3.09 4.74 -14.50
C PRO A 200 2.98 5.59 -15.77
N ILE A 201 2.82 4.94 -16.91
CA ILE A 201 2.50 5.56 -18.22
C ILE A 201 1.40 4.75 -18.92
N PRO A 202 0.61 5.36 -19.82
CA PRO A 202 -0.37 4.63 -20.63
C PRO A 202 0.27 3.50 -21.46
N GLU A 203 -0.54 2.52 -21.88
CA GLU A 203 -0.08 1.41 -22.71
C GLU A 203 0.47 1.88 -24.07
N GLU A 204 -0.08 2.97 -24.61
CA GLU A 204 0.39 3.61 -25.85
C GLU A 204 1.78 4.24 -25.70
N GLY A 205 2.30 4.33 -24.47
CA GLY A 205 3.61 4.89 -24.17
C GLY A 205 3.56 6.36 -23.78
N GLY A 206 4.70 7.03 -23.92
CA GLY A 206 4.88 8.45 -23.58
C GLY A 206 5.56 8.68 -22.25
N GLU A 207 5.41 9.90 -21.73
CA GLU A 207 6.00 10.35 -20.48
C GLU A 207 4.91 10.61 -19.44
N ASN A 208 5.26 10.38 -18.18
CA ASN A 208 4.43 10.81 -17.07
C ASN A 208 4.58 12.33 -16.86
N LEU A 209 3.49 13.06 -16.64
CA LEU A 209 3.50 14.52 -16.45
C LEU A 209 4.52 14.97 -15.39
N TYR A 210 4.61 14.22 -14.28
CA TYR A 210 5.48 14.56 -13.15
C TYR A 210 6.97 14.39 -13.48
N SER A 211 7.32 13.68 -14.56
CA SER A 211 8.72 13.53 -14.99
C SER A 211 9.39 14.87 -15.32
N LYS A 212 8.59 15.87 -15.75
CA LYS A 212 9.06 17.23 -16.05
C LYS A 212 9.54 18.00 -14.81
N PHE A 213 9.09 17.60 -13.63
CA PHE A 213 9.44 18.23 -12.36
C PHE A 213 10.59 17.49 -11.67
N LEU A 214 11.05 16.35 -12.21
CA LEU A 214 12.14 15.61 -11.62
C LEU A 214 13.45 16.42 -11.68
N PRO A 215 14.25 16.39 -10.61
CA PRO A 215 15.60 16.94 -10.64
C PRO A 215 16.43 16.28 -11.73
N LYS A 216 17.33 17.05 -12.35
CA LYS A 216 18.18 16.59 -13.47
C LYS A 216 18.99 15.33 -13.17
N LYS A 217 19.32 15.09 -11.90
CA LYS A 217 20.10 13.92 -11.47
C LYS A 217 19.28 12.64 -11.40
N TRP A 218 17.96 12.75 -11.36
CA TRP A 218 17.07 11.61 -11.21
C TRP A 218 16.72 11.02 -12.57
N LYS A 219 16.65 9.70 -12.63
CA LYS A 219 16.29 8.97 -13.85
C LYS A 219 14.83 8.51 -13.77
N PRO A 220 13.95 8.97 -14.68
CA PRO A 220 12.61 8.42 -14.77
C PRO A 220 12.68 6.97 -15.29
N VAL A 221 11.88 6.10 -14.69
CA VAL A 221 11.68 4.71 -15.12
C VAL A 221 10.21 4.53 -15.42
N PHE A 222 9.84 4.59 -16.70
CA PHE A 222 8.45 4.46 -17.09
C PHE A 222 8.03 3.00 -17.18
N VAL A 223 6.93 2.66 -16.51
CA VAL A 223 6.31 1.34 -16.49
C VAL A 223 4.86 1.51 -16.92
N ILE A 224 4.37 0.60 -17.78
CA ILE A 224 2.97 0.65 -18.21
C ILE A 224 2.06 0.55 -16.99
N ASP A 225 1.04 1.41 -16.94
CA ASP A 225 0.10 1.60 -15.84
C ASP A 225 -0.45 0.28 -15.27
N TYR A 226 -0.90 -0.64 -16.10
CA TYR A 226 -1.45 -1.91 -15.63
C TYR A 226 -0.38 -2.75 -14.92
N LEU A 227 0.89 -2.73 -15.36
CA LEU A 227 1.99 -3.41 -14.66
C LEU A 227 2.35 -2.69 -13.37
N PHE A 228 2.37 -1.36 -13.40
CA PHE A 228 2.69 -0.53 -12.24
C PHE A 228 1.65 -0.74 -11.13
N ASP A 229 0.37 -0.57 -11.45
CA ASP A 229 -0.75 -0.76 -10.53
C ASP A 229 -0.85 -2.20 -10.03
N SER A 230 -0.46 -3.18 -10.86
CA SER A 230 -0.47 -4.59 -10.47
C SER A 230 0.62 -4.94 -9.46
N PHE A 231 1.85 -4.45 -9.60
CA PHE A 231 3.00 -5.03 -8.90
C PHE A 231 3.87 -4.01 -8.16
N LEU A 232 3.67 -2.72 -8.39
CA LEU A 232 4.44 -1.62 -7.80
C LEU A 232 3.60 -0.68 -6.94
N LYS A 233 2.31 -0.96 -6.82
CA LYS A 233 1.37 -0.19 -6.01
C LYS A 233 0.92 -1.02 -4.82
N TYR A 234 1.43 -0.69 -3.64
CA TYR A 234 0.85 -1.19 -2.39
C TYR A 234 -0.57 -0.65 -2.25
N ASN A 235 -1.51 -1.54 -1.92
CA ASN A 235 -2.91 -1.21 -1.71
C ASN A 235 -3.05 -0.56 -0.31
N TYR A 236 -2.96 0.77 -0.24
CA TYR A 236 -3.69 1.49 0.81
C TYR A 236 -5.10 0.99 0.73
N GLN A 237 -5.68 0.55 1.84
CA GLN A 237 -6.89 -0.25 1.88
C GLN A 237 -8.16 0.42 1.28
N THR A 238 -8.07 1.38 0.35
CA THR A 238 -9.18 2.08 -0.29
C THR A 238 -10.03 1.09 -1.09
N ASN A 239 -11.16 0.71 -0.50
CA ASN A 239 -12.29 0.21 -1.27
C ASN A 239 -12.68 1.27 -2.30
N VAL A 240 -12.76 0.92 -3.58
CA VAL A 240 -14.00 0.91 -4.40
C VAL A 240 -13.66 0.15 -5.69
N TYR A 241 -13.60 -1.17 -5.58
CA TYR A 241 -14.34 -1.99 -6.55
C TYR A 241 -15.14 -2.95 -5.67
N TYR A 242 -16.46 -2.96 -5.84
CA TYR A 242 -17.23 -4.17 -5.53
C TYR A 242 -16.46 -5.34 -6.17
N GLY A 243 -15.82 -6.20 -5.37
CA GLY A 243 -14.94 -7.27 -5.87
C GLY A 243 -13.52 -7.36 -5.27
N ASN A 244 -13.13 -6.47 -4.35
CA ASN A 244 -11.85 -6.60 -3.62
C ASN A 244 -11.71 -7.96 -2.90
N GLU A 245 -12.82 -8.54 -2.40
CA GLU A 245 -12.84 -9.90 -1.85
C GLU A 245 -12.44 -10.94 -2.90
N ASP A 246 -12.97 -10.81 -4.11
CA ASP A 246 -12.71 -11.73 -5.21
C ASP A 246 -11.24 -11.72 -5.62
N PHE A 247 -10.58 -10.55 -5.58
CA PHE A 247 -9.18 -10.43 -5.98
C PHE A 247 -8.21 -11.25 -5.11
N THR A 248 -8.30 -11.16 -3.78
CA THR A 248 -7.48 -12.00 -2.89
C THR A 248 -7.75 -13.49 -3.14
N ASN A 249 -9.01 -13.85 -3.42
CA ASN A 249 -9.41 -15.21 -3.75
C ASN A 249 -8.76 -15.69 -5.06
N TYR A 250 -8.65 -14.82 -6.07
CA TYR A 250 -8.00 -15.13 -7.34
C TYR A 250 -6.50 -15.36 -7.19
N ILE A 251 -5.83 -14.60 -6.33
CA ILE A 251 -4.39 -14.78 -6.11
C ILE A 251 -4.10 -16.06 -5.34
N LEU A 252 -4.86 -16.27 -4.26
CA LEU A 252 -4.69 -17.44 -3.40
C LEU A 252 -5.28 -18.70 -4.04
N ASN A 253 -6.16 -18.60 -5.03
CA ASN A 253 -6.74 -19.73 -5.72
C ASN A 253 -7.12 -19.42 -7.17
N PRO A 254 -6.14 -19.26 -8.08
CA PRO A 254 -6.38 -18.85 -9.46
C PRO A 254 -7.27 -19.82 -10.24
N ASN A 255 -7.39 -21.08 -9.79
CA ASN A 255 -8.13 -22.14 -10.47
C ASN A 255 -9.63 -22.19 -10.11
N ARG A 256 -10.03 -21.68 -8.93
CA ARG A 256 -11.41 -21.84 -8.43
C ARG A 256 -12.02 -20.57 -7.84
N ALA A 257 -11.25 -19.51 -7.62
CA ALA A 257 -11.75 -18.24 -7.10
C ALA A 257 -12.63 -18.38 -5.85
N GLU A 258 -12.35 -19.37 -4.99
CA GLU A 258 -13.17 -19.60 -3.80
C GLU A 258 -12.88 -18.54 -2.74
N ASN A 259 -13.95 -18.02 -2.10
CA ASN A 259 -13.82 -17.03 -1.04
C ASN A 259 -12.99 -17.58 0.12
N PHE A 260 -11.84 -16.96 0.43
CA PHE A 260 -10.99 -17.42 1.53
C PHE A 260 -11.69 -17.32 2.88
N LYS A 261 -12.73 -16.50 3.04
CA LYS A 261 -13.58 -16.48 4.24
C LYS A 261 -14.41 -17.77 4.43
N SER A 262 -14.52 -18.62 3.40
CA SER A 262 -15.10 -19.97 3.55
C SER A 262 -14.12 -21.00 4.12
N TYR A 263 -12.86 -20.60 4.36
CA TYR A 263 -11.79 -21.47 4.84
C TYR A 263 -11.71 -21.40 6.37
N SER A 264 -11.13 -22.44 6.98
CA SER A 264 -10.91 -22.47 8.42
C SER A 264 -9.53 -21.90 8.78
N LEU A 265 -9.47 -21.05 9.81
CA LEU A 265 -8.20 -20.58 10.38
C LEU A 265 -7.61 -21.67 11.30
N VAL A 266 -6.43 -22.16 10.93
CA VAL A 266 -5.69 -23.16 11.71
C VAL A 266 -4.55 -22.49 12.48
N VAL A 267 -4.65 -22.54 13.80
CA VAL A 267 -3.60 -22.11 14.73
C VAL A 267 -3.24 -23.31 15.62
N ASP A 268 -2.05 -23.84 15.43
CA ASP A 268 -1.51 -24.91 16.27
C ASP A 268 -1.25 -24.40 17.70
N LYS A 269 -1.56 -25.21 18.72
CA LYS A 269 -1.41 -24.82 20.13
C LYS A 269 0.04 -24.51 20.50
N ASN A 270 1.01 -25.27 19.98
CA ASN A 270 2.43 -25.00 20.20
C ASN A 270 2.83 -23.69 19.53
N LYS A 271 2.26 -23.38 18.35
CA LYS A 271 2.49 -22.10 17.67
C LYS A 271 1.95 -20.94 18.49
N TYR A 272 0.72 -21.03 18.99
CA TYR A 272 0.14 -20.02 19.87
C TYR A 272 1.02 -19.80 21.12
N ASN A 273 1.36 -20.88 21.82
CA ASN A 273 2.21 -20.83 23.02
C ASN A 273 3.57 -20.16 22.72
N TYR A 274 4.17 -20.45 21.57
CA TYR A 274 5.42 -19.81 21.15
C TYR A 274 5.23 -18.30 20.90
N LEU A 275 4.16 -17.90 20.22
CA LEU A 275 3.90 -16.48 19.95
C LEU A 275 3.66 -15.69 21.25
N THR A 276 2.95 -16.25 22.22
CA THR A 276 2.67 -15.59 23.49
C THR A 276 3.84 -15.64 24.47
N SER A 277 4.62 -16.73 24.48
CA SER A 277 5.73 -16.89 25.45
C SER A 277 7.05 -16.28 24.98
N ASN A 278 7.33 -16.28 23.67
CA ASN A 278 8.63 -15.89 23.12
C ASN A 278 8.61 -14.57 22.36
N LYS A 279 7.44 -14.03 22.01
CA LYS A 279 7.33 -12.72 21.35
C LYS A 279 6.56 -11.76 22.26
N SER A 280 7.27 -11.19 23.23
CA SER A 280 6.71 -10.31 24.26
C SER A 280 5.87 -9.16 23.71
N HIS A 281 6.25 -8.60 22.55
CA HIS A 281 5.48 -7.54 21.90
C HIS A 281 4.15 -8.04 21.30
N VAL A 282 4.16 -9.23 20.68
CA VAL A 282 2.94 -9.89 20.16
C VAL A 282 2.02 -10.24 21.33
N SER A 283 2.57 -10.85 22.39
CA SER A 283 1.81 -11.18 23.59
C SER A 283 1.18 -9.94 24.20
N LYS A 284 1.94 -8.84 24.38
CA LYS A 284 1.41 -7.61 24.98
C LYS A 284 0.22 -7.06 24.20
N ILE A 285 0.36 -6.93 22.88
CA ILE A 285 -0.69 -6.39 22.01
C ILE A 285 -1.94 -7.28 22.03
N LEU A 286 -1.78 -8.61 22.10
CA LEU A 286 -2.90 -9.55 22.10
C LEU A 286 -3.54 -9.74 23.48
N CYS A 287 -2.75 -9.70 24.56
CA CYS A 287 -3.22 -9.80 25.95
C CYS A 287 -4.05 -8.57 26.35
N ASP A 288 -3.72 -7.39 25.83
CA ASP A 288 -4.50 -6.16 26.04
C ASP A 288 -5.94 -6.28 25.46
N VAL A 289 -6.23 -7.27 24.61
CA VAL A 289 -7.56 -7.53 24.01
C VAL A 289 -8.20 -8.81 24.54
N GLN A 290 -7.71 -9.35 25.65
CA GLN A 290 -8.24 -10.57 26.26
C GLN A 290 -8.23 -11.80 25.33
N ALA A 291 -7.29 -11.87 24.37
CA ALA A 291 -7.02 -13.09 23.60
C ALA A 291 -6.27 -14.12 24.49
N ASN A 292 -6.88 -14.46 25.63
CA ASN A 292 -6.28 -15.23 26.72
C ASN A 292 -6.18 -16.73 26.39
N ASP A 293 -6.91 -17.17 25.36
CA ASP A 293 -6.87 -18.53 24.84
C ASP A 293 -6.79 -18.54 23.31
N VAL A 294 -6.52 -19.73 22.77
CA VAL A 294 -6.32 -19.98 21.34
C VAL A 294 -7.55 -19.61 20.50
N ASP A 295 -8.76 -19.79 21.02
CA ASP A 295 -9.98 -19.58 20.25
C ASP A 295 -10.33 -18.10 20.17
N ASN A 296 -10.16 -17.35 21.26
CA ASN A 296 -10.24 -15.90 21.26
C ASN A 296 -9.18 -15.27 20.33
N PHE A 297 -7.96 -15.81 20.33
CA PHE A 297 -6.92 -15.41 19.38
C PHE A 297 -7.33 -15.69 17.92
N LYS A 298 -7.83 -16.89 17.62
CA LYS A 298 -8.33 -17.22 16.28
C LYS A 298 -9.44 -16.28 15.86
N ASN A 299 -10.40 -15.98 16.73
CA ASN A 299 -11.51 -15.07 16.42
C ASN A 299 -11.04 -13.66 16.12
N LEU A 300 -10.09 -13.12 16.91
CA LEU A 300 -9.49 -11.81 16.66
C LEU A 300 -8.79 -11.77 15.30
N VAL A 301 -7.93 -12.76 15.04
CA VAL A 301 -7.16 -12.85 13.79
C VAL A 301 -8.10 -13.01 12.60
N TRP A 302 -9.13 -13.84 12.73
CA TRP A 302 -10.08 -14.11 11.66
C TRP A 302 -10.96 -12.91 11.32
N THR A 303 -11.50 -12.22 12.33
CA THR A 303 -12.34 -11.02 12.12
C THR A 303 -11.54 -9.86 11.55
N SER A 304 -10.23 -9.83 11.82
CA SER A 304 -9.33 -8.79 11.31
C SER A 304 -8.62 -9.17 10.02
N LEU A 305 -8.79 -10.41 9.53
CA LEU A 305 -8.17 -10.89 8.30
C LEU A 305 -8.76 -10.12 7.12
N SER A 306 -8.00 -9.16 6.60
CA SER A 306 -8.39 -8.33 5.47
C SER A 306 -7.82 -8.84 4.15
N ASN A 307 -8.36 -8.35 3.04
CA ASN A 307 -7.87 -8.63 1.68
C ASN A 307 -6.52 -7.99 1.37
N ASN A 308 -5.96 -7.21 2.31
CA ASN A 308 -4.65 -6.59 2.16
C ASN A 308 -3.56 -7.64 2.42
N ILE A 309 -3.20 -8.35 1.35
CA ILE A 309 -2.13 -9.35 1.37
C ILE A 309 -0.91 -8.86 0.61
N PHE A 310 0.27 -9.23 1.10
CA PHE A 310 1.57 -8.83 0.55
C PHE A 310 2.61 -9.92 0.81
N ASN A 311 3.81 -9.78 0.24
CA ASN A 311 4.84 -10.84 0.26
C ASN A 311 4.28 -12.22 -0.13
N ILE A 312 3.61 -12.27 -1.27
CA ILE A 312 2.95 -13.45 -1.80
C ILE A 312 4.00 -14.35 -2.43
N ILE A 313 4.01 -15.62 -2.02
CA ILE A 313 4.82 -16.67 -2.62
C ILE A 313 3.86 -17.68 -3.20
N LEU A 314 3.89 -17.83 -4.52
CA LEU A 314 3.14 -18.85 -5.26
C LEU A 314 4.13 -19.91 -5.75
N ASP A 315 4.05 -21.11 -5.19
CA ASP A 315 4.82 -22.26 -5.64
C ASP A 315 3.93 -23.49 -5.85
N ILE A 316 4.55 -24.60 -6.25
CA ILE A 316 3.85 -25.87 -6.52
C ILE A 316 3.38 -26.57 -5.23
N HIS A 317 3.90 -26.19 -4.07
CA HIS A 317 3.66 -26.83 -2.77
C HIS A 317 2.70 -26.04 -1.88
N GLY A 318 2.47 -24.76 -2.16
CA GLY A 318 1.56 -23.93 -1.38
C GLY A 318 1.61 -22.46 -1.77
N ARG A 319 0.73 -21.69 -1.14
CA ARG A 319 0.64 -20.24 -1.34
C ARG A 319 0.81 -19.57 0.00
N LYS A 320 1.89 -18.81 0.15
CA LYS A 320 2.18 -18.09 1.40
C LYS A 320 1.97 -16.61 1.19
N PHE A 321 1.47 -15.94 2.20
CA PHE A 321 1.27 -14.50 2.14
C PHE A 321 1.40 -13.91 3.54
N ASN A 322 1.66 -12.62 3.58
CA ASN A 322 1.55 -11.82 4.78
C ASN A 322 0.29 -10.96 4.70
N THR A 323 -0.26 -10.64 5.86
CA THR A 323 -1.29 -9.61 6.03
C THR A 323 -1.01 -8.83 7.29
N LEU A 324 -1.73 -7.74 7.44
CA LEU A 324 -1.56 -6.80 8.51
C LEU A 324 -2.85 -6.72 9.32
N ILE A 325 -2.69 -6.76 10.64
CA ILE A 325 -3.80 -6.67 11.59
C ILE A 325 -3.47 -5.54 12.57
N ASP A 326 -4.33 -4.52 12.57
CA ASP A 326 -4.26 -3.40 13.50
C ASP A 326 -5.13 -3.70 14.73
N VAL A 327 -4.52 -3.69 15.92
CA VAL A 327 -5.12 -4.03 17.22
C VAL A 327 -4.82 -2.90 18.20
N ASN A 328 -5.83 -2.18 18.70
CA ASN A 328 -5.66 -1.09 19.69
C ASN A 328 -4.58 -0.05 19.33
N ASN A 329 -4.51 0.37 18.07
CA ASN A 329 -3.47 1.27 17.51
C ASN A 329 -2.06 0.66 17.42
N HIS A 330 -1.91 -0.64 17.63
CA HIS A 330 -0.70 -1.38 17.34
C HIS A 330 -0.87 -2.21 16.07
N ARG A 331 0.22 -2.39 15.34
CA ARG A 331 0.25 -3.07 14.05
C ARG A 331 1.06 -4.34 14.17
N LEU A 332 0.47 -5.46 13.75
CA LEU A 332 1.12 -6.77 13.72
C LEU A 332 1.09 -7.36 12.32
N PHE A 333 2.21 -7.95 11.91
CA PHE A 333 2.33 -8.66 10.65
C PHE A 333 2.09 -10.14 10.89
N PHE A 334 1.16 -10.72 10.17
CA PHE A 334 0.87 -12.14 10.22
C PHE A 334 1.30 -12.79 8.92
N SER A 335 1.92 -13.96 9.00
CA SER A 335 2.27 -14.80 7.86
C SER A 335 1.42 -16.06 7.86
N PHE A 336 0.83 -16.36 6.73
CA PHE A 336 -0.09 -17.47 6.54
C PHE A 336 0.34 -18.37 5.39
N GLU A 337 -0.07 -19.63 5.48
CA GLU A 337 -0.04 -20.60 4.40
C GLU A 337 -1.48 -20.95 4.02
N TYR A 338 -1.81 -20.82 2.74
CA TYR A 338 -3.10 -21.17 2.17
C TYR A 338 -3.04 -22.57 1.57
N ILE A 339 -3.89 -23.47 2.07
CA ILE A 339 -3.94 -24.88 1.67
C ILE A 339 -5.30 -25.16 1.03
N SER A 340 -5.36 -25.06 -0.30
CA SER A 340 -6.62 -25.12 -1.06
C SER A 340 -7.39 -26.42 -0.88
N GLU A 341 -6.70 -27.56 -0.87
CA GLU A 341 -7.29 -28.91 -0.79
C GLU A 341 -8.01 -29.17 0.53
N LYS A 342 -7.48 -28.60 1.63
CA LYS A 342 -8.01 -28.78 2.98
C LYS A 342 -8.99 -27.70 3.40
N LYS A 343 -9.15 -26.65 2.58
CA LYS A 343 -9.86 -25.43 2.96
C LYS A 343 -9.34 -24.81 4.27
N GLU A 344 -8.01 -24.73 4.39
CA GLU A 344 -7.33 -24.21 5.58
C GLU A 344 -6.48 -22.96 5.25
N ILE A 345 -6.49 -21.99 6.16
CA ILE A 345 -5.50 -20.92 6.25
C ILE A 345 -4.71 -21.17 7.53
N ARG A 346 -3.45 -21.56 7.41
CA ARG A 346 -2.60 -21.92 8.55
C ARG A 346 -1.69 -20.78 8.96
N LEU A 347 -1.71 -20.42 10.24
CA LEU A 347 -0.80 -19.42 10.79
C LEU A 347 0.65 -19.95 10.83
N ILE A 348 1.57 -19.25 10.16
CA ILE A 348 3.00 -19.55 10.19
C ILE A 348 3.67 -18.81 11.35
N THR A 349 3.47 -17.50 11.46
CA THR A 349 4.04 -16.63 12.51
C THR A 349 3.34 -15.26 12.55
N ALA A 350 3.58 -14.50 13.62
CA ALA A 350 3.20 -13.09 13.77
C ALA A 350 4.38 -12.27 14.33
N TYR A 351 4.58 -11.00 13.94
CA TYR A 351 5.68 -10.15 14.43
C TYR A 351 5.41 -8.64 14.38
#